data_AF-A0A1A6G204-F1
#
_entry.id   AF-A0A1A6G204-F1
#
_cell.length_a   1.000
_cell.length_b   1.000
_cell.length_c   1.000
_cell.angle_alpha   90.00
_cell.angle_beta   90.00
_cell.angle_gamma   90.00
#
_symmetry.space_group_name_H-M   'P 1'
#
loop_
_entity.id
_entity.type
_entity.pdbx_description
1 polymer ?
#
loop_
_entity_poly.entity_id
_entity_poly.type
_entity_poly.pdbx_seq_one_letter_code
_entity_poly.pdbx_strand_id
1 'polypeptide(L)'
;MIANGKLAEGVQLLCLIDKAADACRYLQTYGEWNRAAWLAKVRLSSEECADVLKRWVDHLCSPQVNQKSKALLVLLSLGCFVSVAETLHSMRYFDRAALFVEACLKYGAFEVSEDTDILCKDICAKRREVT
;
A
#
# COMPACT_ATOMS: atom_id res chain seq x y z
N MET A 1 -14.17 5.32 -26.56
CA MET A 1 -14.26 6.69 -26.04
C MET A 1 -15.54 6.81 -25.22
N ILE A 2 -15.47 6.56 -23.91
CA ILE A 2 -16.59 6.78 -22.99
C ILE A 2 -16.49 8.24 -22.55
N ALA A 3 -17.55 9.00 -22.81
CA ALA A 3 -17.63 10.45 -22.73
C ALA A 3 -17.05 11.02 -21.42
N ASN A 4 -16.15 12.00 -21.56
CA ASN A 4 -15.73 12.93 -20.52
C ASN A 4 -16.98 13.52 -19.83
N GLY A 5 -17.34 13.00 -18.66
CA GLY A 5 -18.44 13.54 -17.84
C GLY A 5 -19.15 12.53 -16.94
N LYS A 6 -19.26 11.25 -17.34
CA LYS A 6 -20.13 10.29 -16.62
C LYS A 6 -19.45 9.34 -15.64
N LEU A 7 -18.13 9.46 -15.45
CA LEU A 7 -17.41 8.60 -14.48
C LEU A 7 -17.96 8.80 -13.06
N ALA A 8 -18.23 10.06 -12.67
CA ALA A 8 -18.81 10.37 -11.38
C ALA A 8 -20.22 9.79 -11.21
N GLU A 9 -21.08 9.91 -12.24
CA GLU A 9 -22.44 9.39 -12.23
C GLU A 9 -22.46 7.86 -12.09
N GLY A 10 -21.60 7.15 -12.84
CA GLY A 10 -21.48 5.69 -12.77
C GLY A 10 -21.01 5.22 -11.39
N VAL A 11 -20.02 5.91 -10.81
CA VAL A 11 -19.54 5.62 -9.44
C VAL A 11 -20.63 5.87 -8.40
N GLN A 12 -21.36 6.99 -8.51
CA GLN A 12 -22.47 7.30 -7.62
C GLN A 12 -23.58 6.25 -7.71
N LEU A 13 -23.99 5.86 -8.93
CA LEU A 13 -25.00 4.83 -9.15
C LEU A 13 -24.59 3.50 -8.50
N LEU A 14 -23.34 3.05 -8.73
CA LEU A 14 -22.81 1.84 -8.10
C LEU A 14 -22.80 1.93 -6.58
N CYS A 15 -22.49 3.10 -6.01
CA CYS A 15 -22.54 3.30 -4.56
C CYS A 15 -23.97 3.25 -3.99
N LEU A 16 -24.97 3.72 -4.75
CA LEU A 16 -26.38 3.73 -4.33
C LEU A 16 -27.00 2.32 -4.30
N ILE A 17 -26.52 1.41 -5.13
CA ILE A 17 -26.97 0.01 -5.16
C ILE A 17 -26.04 -0.93 -4.36
N ASP A 18 -25.29 -0.37 -3.40
CA ASP A 18 -24.35 -1.08 -2.52
C ASP A 18 -23.25 -1.89 -3.24
N LYS A 19 -22.85 -1.45 -4.44
CA LYS A 19 -21.72 -1.98 -5.21
C LYS A 19 -20.50 -1.06 -5.15
N ALA A 20 -20.17 -0.55 -3.97
CA ALA A 20 -19.05 0.36 -3.77
C ALA A 20 -17.69 -0.27 -4.16
N ALA A 21 -17.52 -1.58 -4.01
CA ALA A 21 -16.30 -2.28 -4.41
C ALA A 21 -16.11 -2.26 -5.93
N ASP A 22 -17.19 -2.46 -6.69
CA ASP A 22 -17.17 -2.35 -8.14
C ASP A 22 -16.96 -0.91 -8.60
N ALA A 23 -17.49 0.07 -7.86
CA ALA A 23 -17.21 1.49 -8.10
C ALA A 23 -15.72 1.81 -7.94
N CYS A 24 -15.05 1.23 -6.93
CA CYS A 24 -13.60 1.36 -6.75
C CYS A 24 -12.83 0.72 -7.91
N ARG A 25 -13.21 -0.48 -8.35
CA ARG A 25 -12.61 -1.12 -9.55
C ARG A 25 -12.79 -0.26 -10.80
N TYR A 26 -13.97 0.32 -10.97
CA TYR A 26 -14.27 1.20 -12.08
C TYR A 26 -13.42 2.48 -12.04
N LEU A 27 -13.15 3.06 -10.87
CA LEU A 27 -12.20 4.17 -10.74
C LEU A 27 -10.76 3.73 -11.08
N GLN A 28 -10.35 2.54 -10.63
CA GLN A 28 -9.00 2.01 -10.88
C GLN A 28 -8.74 1.77 -12.37
N THR A 29 -9.71 1.25 -13.13
CA THR A 29 -9.56 1.02 -14.59
C THR A 29 -9.40 2.31 -15.38
N TYR A 30 -9.86 3.45 -14.84
CA TYR A 30 -9.70 4.78 -15.43
C TYR A 30 -8.50 5.56 -14.85
N GLY A 31 -7.68 4.93 -14.01
CA GLY A 31 -6.50 5.56 -13.41
C GLY A 31 -6.80 6.51 -12.24
N GLU A 32 -8.05 6.57 -11.77
CA GLU A 32 -8.49 7.44 -10.67
C GLU A 32 -8.21 6.82 -9.30
N TRP A 33 -6.95 6.42 -9.08
CA TRP A 33 -6.55 5.66 -7.89
C TRP A 33 -6.77 6.39 -6.57
N ASN A 34 -6.50 7.70 -6.52
CA ASN A 34 -6.72 8.47 -5.29
C ASN A 34 -8.21 8.53 -4.92
N ARG A 35 -9.09 8.66 -5.92
CA ARG A 35 -10.55 8.65 -5.71
C ARG A 35 -11.04 7.27 -5.29
N ALA A 36 -10.50 6.21 -5.90
CA ALA A 36 -10.80 4.83 -5.49
C ALA A 36 -10.40 4.58 -4.03
N ALA A 37 -9.19 5.02 -3.63
CA ALA A 37 -8.69 4.89 -2.26
C ALA A 37 -9.55 5.66 -1.25
N TRP A 38 -9.94 6.89 -1.58
CA TRP A 38 -10.84 7.67 -0.73
C TRP A 38 -12.20 6.99 -0.58
N LEU A 39 -12.80 6.56 -1.70
CA LEU A 39 -14.11 5.91 -1.69
C LEU A 39 -14.08 4.61 -0.88
N ALA A 40 -13.03 3.80 -1.06
CA ALA A 40 -12.83 2.57 -0.31
C ALA A 40 -12.81 2.82 1.21
N LYS A 41 -12.04 3.81 1.67
CA LYS A 41 -11.94 4.15 3.10
C LYS A 41 -13.27 4.64 3.70
N VAL A 42 -14.16 5.21 2.89
CA VAL A 42 -15.43 5.79 3.35
C VAL A 42 -16.59 4.79 3.29
N ARG A 43 -16.58 3.86 2.33
CA ARG A 43 -17.74 3.01 2.02
C ARG A 43 -17.52 1.52 2.24
N LEU A 44 -16.28 1.04 2.22
CA LEU A 44 -15.99 -0.39 2.29
C LEU A 44 -15.61 -0.81 3.71
N SER A 45 -15.73 -2.11 3.97
CA SER A 45 -15.16 -2.73 5.16
C SER A 45 -13.62 -2.61 5.17
N SER A 46 -12.99 -2.79 6.33
CA SER A 46 -11.53 -2.73 6.45
C SER A 46 -10.82 -3.73 5.52
N GLU A 47 -11.40 -4.93 5.34
CA GLU A 47 -10.85 -5.99 4.50
C GLU A 47 -10.91 -5.61 3.01
N GLU A 48 -12.09 -5.21 2.52
CA GLU A 48 -12.28 -4.78 1.14
C GLU A 48 -11.48 -3.51 0.82
N CYS A 49 -11.41 -2.58 1.76
CA CYS A 49 -10.58 -1.38 1.61
C CYS A 49 -9.09 -1.75 1.48
N ALA A 50 -8.61 -2.73 2.27
CA ALA A 50 -7.25 -3.20 2.18
C ALA A 50 -6.96 -3.79 0.78
N ASP A 51 -7.88 -4.56 0.21
CA ASP A 51 -7.73 -5.10 -1.14
C ASP A 51 -7.63 -4.02 -2.22
N VAL A 52 -8.45 -2.97 -2.14
CA VAL A 52 -8.40 -1.84 -3.07
C VAL A 52 -7.05 -1.13 -2.97
N LEU A 53 -6.55 -0.89 -1.76
CA LEU A 53 -5.29 -0.20 -1.52
C LEU A 53 -4.08 -1.06 -1.87
N LYS A 54 -4.11 -2.38 -1.66
CA LYS A 54 -3.05 -3.31 -2.10
C LYS A 54 -2.88 -3.30 -3.62
N ARG A 55 -3.98 -3.33 -4.39
CA ARG A 55 -3.91 -3.17 -5.86
C ARG A 55 -3.29 -1.84 -6.27
N TRP A 56 -3.53 -0.78 -5.50
CA TRP A 56 -2.90 0.51 -5.75
C TRP A 56 -1.40 0.49 -5.45
N VAL A 57 -0.98 -0.17 -4.37
CA VAL A 57 0.44 -0.41 -4.06
C VAL A 57 1.13 -1.14 -5.22
N ASP A 58 0.53 -2.22 -5.73
CA ASP A 58 1.09 -2.97 -6.87
C ASP A 58 1.25 -2.07 -8.10
N HIS A 59 0.24 -1.23 -8.39
CA HIS A 59 0.31 -0.25 -9.46
C HIS A 59 1.44 0.77 -9.24
N LEU A 60 1.60 1.31 -8.03
CA LEU A 60 2.63 2.28 -7.70
C LEU A 60 4.05 1.68 -7.77
N CYS A 61 4.19 0.39 -7.41
CA CYS A 61 5.44 -0.35 -7.47
C CYS A 61 5.78 -0.86 -8.88
N SER A 62 4.85 -0.80 -9.83
CA SER A 62 5.09 -1.21 -11.22
C SER A 62 6.24 -0.40 -11.85
N PRO A 63 7.05 -1.00 -12.75
CA PRO A 63 8.17 -0.31 -13.39
C PRO A 63 7.78 0.97 -14.14
N GLN A 64 6.55 1.03 -14.66
CA GLN A 64 6.06 2.17 -15.44
C GLN A 64 5.74 3.38 -14.55
N VAL A 65 5.27 3.15 -13.32
CA VAL A 65 4.88 4.21 -12.38
C VAL A 65 6.03 4.53 -11.42
N ASN A 66 6.66 3.50 -10.84
CA ASN A 66 7.82 3.56 -9.95
C ASN A 66 7.70 4.59 -8.82
N GLN A 67 6.50 4.77 -8.27
CA GLN A 67 6.22 5.69 -7.14
C GLN A 67 6.30 4.97 -5.79
N LYS A 68 7.43 4.29 -5.54
CA LYS A 68 7.63 3.45 -4.34
C LYS A 68 7.48 4.21 -3.02
N SER A 69 7.87 5.49 -2.95
CA SER A 69 7.67 6.32 -1.76
C SER A 69 6.18 6.52 -1.43
N LYS A 70 5.32 6.64 -2.45
CA LYS A 70 3.87 6.74 -2.25
C LYS A 70 3.28 5.39 -1.85
N ALA A 71 3.76 4.30 -2.45
CA ALA A 71 3.38 2.94 -2.08
C ALA A 71 3.68 2.66 -0.59
N LEU A 72 4.83 3.12 -0.10
CA LEU A 72 5.23 3.02 1.31
C LEU A 72 4.20 3.66 2.26
N LEU A 73 3.72 4.87 1.94
CA LEU A 73 2.71 5.56 2.76
C LEU A 73 1.37 4.81 2.77
N VAL A 74 0.99 4.22 1.63
CA VAL A 74 -0.22 3.41 1.54
C VAL A 74 -0.10 2.16 2.40
N LEU A 75 1.02 1.43 2.31
CA LEU A 75 1.30 0.23 3.12
C LEU A 75 1.32 0.54 4.63
N LEU A 76 1.90 1.67 5.03
CA LEU A 76 1.85 2.15 6.41
C LEU A 76 0.41 2.39 6.88
N SER A 77 -0.43 2.99 6.03
CA SER A 77 -1.84 3.22 6.37
C SER A 77 -2.68 1.94 6.48
N LEU A 78 -2.18 0.84 5.92
CA LEU A 78 -2.78 -0.50 6.03
C LEU A 78 -2.25 -1.31 7.23
N GLY A 79 -1.20 -0.81 7.91
CA GLY A 79 -0.51 -1.59 8.95
C GLY A 79 0.32 -2.75 8.41
N CYS A 80 0.61 -2.80 7.11
CA CYS A 80 1.43 -3.85 6.50
C CYS A 80 2.93 -3.60 6.73
N PHE A 81 3.38 -3.64 7.98
CA PHE A 81 4.74 -3.22 8.37
C PHE A 81 5.85 -4.09 7.75
N VAL A 82 5.63 -5.39 7.55
CA VAL A 82 6.57 -6.29 6.87
C VAL A 82 6.87 -5.77 5.45
N SER A 83 5.82 -5.53 4.65
CA SER A 83 5.95 -5.03 3.29
C SER A 83 6.59 -3.64 3.22
N VAL A 84 6.41 -2.80 4.25
CA VAL A 84 7.10 -1.50 4.36
C VAL A 84 8.61 -1.71 4.51
N ALA A 85 9.04 -2.63 5.38
CA ALA A 85 10.45 -2.95 5.59
C ALA A 85 11.09 -3.53 4.31
N GLU A 86 10.42 -4.47 3.65
CA GLU A 86 10.84 -5.02 2.35
C GLU A 86 10.98 -3.92 1.28
N THR A 87 10.01 -3.01 1.22
CA THR A 87 10.02 -1.91 0.25
C THR A 87 11.18 -0.95 0.51
N LEU A 88 11.45 -0.59 1.77
CA LEU A 88 12.63 0.22 2.15
C LEU A 88 13.95 -0.47 1.80
N HIS A 89 14.04 -1.78 2.08
CA HIS A 89 15.20 -2.60 1.74
C HIS A 89 15.44 -2.62 0.22
N SER A 90 14.38 -2.83 -0.58
CA SER A 90 14.45 -2.81 -2.05
C SER A 90 14.88 -1.45 -2.63
N MET A 91 14.60 -0.36 -1.92
CA MET A 91 15.02 1.00 -2.28
C MET A 91 16.44 1.34 -1.78
N ARG A 92 17.14 0.39 -1.14
CA ARG A 92 18.45 0.59 -0.50
C ARG A 92 18.45 1.65 0.61
N TYR A 93 17.30 1.92 1.21
CA TYR A 93 17.21 2.80 2.38
C TYR A 93 17.48 2.01 3.66
N PHE A 94 18.67 1.42 3.76
CA PHE A 94 19.03 0.45 4.81
C PHE A 94 18.95 1.06 6.21
N ASP A 95 19.42 2.31 6.40
CA ASP A 95 19.31 2.99 7.70
C ASP A 95 17.86 3.20 8.13
N ARG A 96 17.00 3.65 7.20
CA ARG A 96 15.58 3.87 7.49
C ARG A 96 14.87 2.54 7.72
N ALA A 97 15.20 1.50 6.97
CA ALA A 97 14.66 0.16 7.15
C ALA A 97 15.02 -0.38 8.55
N ALA A 98 16.27 -0.24 8.98
CA ALA A 98 16.73 -0.70 10.29
C ALA A 98 16.01 0.02 11.43
N LEU A 99 15.96 1.36 11.38
CA LEU A 99 15.26 2.17 12.38
C LEU A 99 13.76 1.87 12.43
N PHE A 100 13.15 1.64 11.27
CA PHE A 100 11.74 1.30 11.16
C PHE A 100 11.44 -0.06 11.81
N VAL A 101 12.23 -1.09 11.49
CA VAL A 101 12.11 -2.42 12.10
C VAL A 101 12.31 -2.36 13.61
N GLU A 102 13.33 -1.66 14.10
CA GLU A 102 13.59 -1.47 15.53
C GLU A 102 12.39 -0.81 16.24
N ALA A 103 11.83 0.24 15.65
CA ALA A 103 10.64 0.89 16.18
C ALA A 103 9.44 -0.08 16.21
N CYS A 104 9.18 -0.81 15.12
CA CYS A 104 8.07 -1.75 15.06
C CYS A 104 8.21 -2.89 16.08
N LEU A 105 9.43 -3.40 16.34
CA LEU A 105 9.68 -4.37 17.42
C LEU A 105 9.38 -3.77 18.81
N LYS A 106 9.84 -2.54 19.07
CA LYS A 106 9.62 -1.85 20.34
C LYS A 106 8.14 -1.62 20.65
N TYR A 107 7.33 -1.34 19.64
CA TYR A 107 5.90 -1.11 19.79
C TYR A 107 5.04 -2.37 19.59
N GLY A 108 5.65 -3.55 19.41
CA GLY A 108 4.93 -4.82 19.24
C GLY A 108 4.16 -4.92 17.92
N ALA A 109 4.57 -4.18 16.89
CA ALA A 109 3.93 -4.15 15.58
C ALA A 109 4.45 -5.25 14.62
N PHE A 110 5.59 -5.87 14.92
CA PHE A 110 6.03 -7.12 14.29
C PHE A 110 5.73 -8.29 15.22
N GLU A 111 4.98 -9.28 14.73
CA GLU A 111 5.07 -10.63 15.27
C GLU A 111 6.36 -11.25 14.74
N VAL A 112 7.25 -11.69 15.64
CA VAL A 112 8.53 -12.28 15.27
C VAL A 112 8.27 -13.68 14.69
N SER A 113 8.01 -13.73 13.39
CA SER A 113 8.04 -14.96 12.58
C SER A 113 9.49 -15.22 12.11
N GLU A 114 9.86 -16.47 11.85
CA GLU A 114 11.20 -16.84 11.35
C GLU A 114 11.61 -16.02 10.11
N ASP A 115 10.66 -15.74 9.20
CA ASP A 115 10.88 -14.92 8.01
C ASP A 115 11.21 -13.45 8.35
N THR A 116 10.55 -12.91 9.37
CA THR A 116 10.79 -11.53 9.82
C THR A 116 12.15 -11.40 10.50
N ASP A 117 12.59 -12.43 11.24
CA ASP A 117 13.89 -12.44 11.92
C ASP A 117 15.05 -12.51 10.91
N ILE A 118 14.88 -13.27 9.81
CA ILE A 118 15.84 -13.28 8.69
C ILE A 118 15.93 -11.89 8.05
N LEU A 119 14.79 -11.26 7.72
CA LEU A 119 14.76 -9.91 7.16
C LEU A 119 15.40 -8.88 8.10
N CYS A 120 15.15 -8.97 9.40
CA CYS A 120 15.75 -8.11 10.42
C CYS A 120 17.28 -8.24 10.44
N LYS A 121 17.79 -9.49 10.41
CA LYS A 121 19.23 -9.79 10.39
C LYS A 121 19.88 -9.25 9.12
N ASP A 122 19.25 -9.44 7.96
CA ASP A 122 19.75 -8.96 6.68
C ASP A 122 19.84 -7.43 6.62
N ILE A 123 18.78 -6.73 7.05
CA ILE A 123 18.75 -5.26 7.14
C ILE A 123 19.85 -4.76 8.09
N CYS A 124 20.02 -5.40 9.25
CA CYS A 124 21.05 -5.03 10.22
C CYS A 124 22.48 -5.29 9.71
N ALA A 125 22.69 -6.39 8.97
CA ALA A 125 23.98 -6.73 8.39
C ALA A 125 24.38 -5.72 7.30
N LYS A 126 23.46 -5.36 6.39
CA LYS A 126 23.72 -4.38 5.33
C LYS A 126 23.98 -2.98 5.85
N ARG A 127 23.41 -2.60 7.00
CA ARG A 127 23.73 -1.33 7.65
C ARG A 127 25.20 -1.23 8.05
N ARG A 128 25.82 -2.32 8.53
CA ARG A 128 27.24 -2.35 8.96
C ARG A 128 28.23 -2.34 7.79
N GLU A 129 27.84 -2.78 6.61
CA GLU A 129 28.71 -2.76 5.42
C GLU A 129 28.82 -1.36 4.79
N VAL A 130 27.90 -0.44 5.11
CA VAL A 130 27.81 0.90 4.50
C VAL A 130 28.45 1.98 5.38
N THR A 131 28.77 1.66 6.64
CA THR A 131 29.47 2.52 7.61
C THR A 131 30.96 2.20 7.66
#